data_AF-A0A2P8E9V5-F1
#
_entry.id   AF-A0A2P8E9V5-F1
#
_cell.length_a   1.000
_cell.length_b   1.000
_cell.length_c   1.000
_cell.angle_alpha   90.00
_cell.angle_beta   90.00
_cell.angle_gamma   90.00
#
_symmetry.space_group_name_H-M   'P 1'
#
loop_
_entity.id
_entity.type
_entity.pdbx_description
1 polymer ?
#
loop_
_entity_poly.entity_id
_entity_poly.type
_entity_poly.pdbx_seq_one_letter_code
_entity_poly.pdbx_strand_id
1 'polypeptide(L)'
;MKKIFLFGFLLFFGLASCNQDDKEPEFTINGYWNLVQMIPAWQIPEMPEKQIDFEEKYIFNHDGTFIKFSYKPKGIGDKLEVPTQALGVYSFETYEEKNETILYVLYLRFDTNINMAANCGEGARETLYVRNDRSLINNSWAACDGPSYVYSKGR
;
A
#
# COMPACT_ATOMS: atom_id res chain seq x y z
N MET A 1 45.59 57.26 25.24
CA MET A 1 46.10 55.99 24.67
C MET A 1 46.29 54.95 25.77
N LYS A 2 45.41 53.94 25.85
CA LYS A 2 45.75 52.52 26.04
C LYS A 2 44.44 51.72 26.16
N LYS A 3 44.33 50.77 25.23
CA LYS A 3 43.17 49.98 24.85
C LYS A 3 42.88 48.94 25.94
N ILE A 4 41.69 48.96 26.54
CA ILE A 4 41.14 47.83 27.29
C ILE A 4 39.66 47.75 26.91
N PHE A 5 39.18 46.51 26.76
CA PHE A 5 37.79 46.10 26.52
C PHE A 5 37.30 46.15 25.06
N LEU A 6 37.62 45.10 24.31
CA LEU A 6 36.78 44.63 23.18
C LEU A 6 37.10 43.16 22.88
N PHE A 7 37.04 42.31 23.90
CA PHE A 7 37.29 40.86 23.79
C PHE A 7 36.18 40.04 24.46
N GLY A 8 34.92 40.39 24.20
CA GLY A 8 33.79 39.76 24.88
C GLY A 8 32.45 39.93 24.19
N PHE A 9 32.41 39.89 22.86
CA PHE A 9 31.14 39.95 22.13
C PHE A 9 31.07 38.95 20.97
N LEU A 10 31.63 37.76 21.16
CA LEU A 10 31.68 36.71 20.14
C LEU A 10 31.39 35.33 20.74
N LEU A 11 30.43 35.28 21.68
CA LEU A 11 30.08 34.06 22.41
C LEU A 11 28.56 33.87 22.60
N PHE A 12 27.75 34.43 21.69
CA PHE A 12 26.29 34.27 21.74
C PHE A 12 25.67 34.06 20.35
N PHE A 13 26.38 33.40 19.43
CA PHE A 13 25.68 32.70 18.35
C PHE A 13 25.18 31.38 18.92
N GLY A 14 23.94 31.45 19.42
CA GLY A 14 23.19 30.30 19.90
C GLY A 14 23.25 29.18 18.87
N LEU A 15 23.81 28.07 19.31
CA LEU A 15 23.59 26.77 18.70
C LEU A 15 22.11 26.43 18.90
N ALA A 16 21.24 26.99 18.06
CA ALA A 16 19.94 26.43 17.80
C ALA A 16 20.17 25.11 17.05
N SER A 17 20.59 24.09 17.78
CA SER A 17 20.57 22.72 17.28
C SER A 17 19.10 22.37 17.10
N CYS A 18 18.64 22.44 15.86
CA CYS A 18 17.36 21.86 15.47
C CYS A 18 17.53 20.35 15.68
N ASN A 19 17.14 19.86 16.86
CA ASN A 19 16.93 18.44 17.07
C ASN A 19 15.61 18.10 16.38
N GLN A 20 15.63 18.13 15.05
CA GLN A 20 14.65 17.38 14.29
C GLN A 20 15.07 15.93 14.53
N ASP A 21 14.46 15.30 15.53
CA ASP A 21 14.34 13.86 15.49
C ASP A 21 13.78 13.57 14.11
N ASP A 22 14.62 13.03 13.23
CA ASP A 22 14.22 12.47 11.94
C ASP A 22 13.30 11.29 12.28
N LYS A 23 12.05 11.61 12.64
CA LYS A 23 10.97 10.63 12.63
C LYS A 23 10.85 10.27 11.16
N GLU A 24 11.35 9.08 10.84
CA GLU A 24 11.00 8.35 9.62
C GLU A 24 9.56 8.71 9.25
N PRO A 25 9.29 9.20 8.03
CA PRO A 25 7.97 9.65 7.67
C PRO A 25 6.98 8.55 8.00
N GLU A 26 6.00 8.88 8.84
CA GLU A 26 4.95 7.98 9.28
C GLU A 26 4.43 7.21 8.06
N PHE A 27 4.42 5.87 8.15
CA PHE A 27 4.03 5.04 7.01
C PHE A 27 2.64 5.48 6.53
N THR A 28 2.52 5.94 5.29
CA THR A 28 1.25 6.39 4.71
C THR A 28 0.66 5.32 3.80
N ILE A 29 -0.67 5.16 3.82
CA ILE A 29 -1.39 4.29 2.87
C ILE A 29 -1.42 4.91 1.46
N ASN A 30 -1.46 6.25 1.39
CA ASN A 30 -1.59 7.01 0.15
C ASN A 30 -0.46 6.74 -0.83
N GLY A 31 -0.79 6.78 -2.12
CA GLY A 31 0.15 6.58 -3.23
C GLY A 31 -0.18 5.36 -4.09
N TYR A 32 0.80 4.97 -4.89
CA TYR A 32 0.69 3.91 -5.88
C TYR A 32 1.12 2.57 -5.31
N TRP A 33 0.34 1.52 -5.57
CA TRP A 33 0.61 0.16 -5.15
C TRP A 33 0.51 -0.77 -6.34
N ASN A 34 1.62 -1.37 -6.74
CA ASN A 34 1.71 -2.20 -7.94
C ASN A 34 1.79 -3.68 -7.57
N LEU A 35 1.06 -4.53 -8.28
CA LEU A 35 1.10 -5.98 -8.10
C LEU A 35 2.52 -6.49 -8.41
N VAL A 36 3.14 -7.17 -7.45
CA VAL A 36 4.51 -7.71 -7.56
C VAL A 36 4.58 -9.21 -7.34
N GLN A 37 3.58 -9.82 -6.69
CA GLN A 37 3.53 -11.26 -6.50
C GLN A 37 2.08 -11.79 -6.50
N MET A 38 1.90 -12.97 -7.08
CA MET A 38 0.70 -13.79 -6.95
C MET A 38 1.07 -15.07 -6.20
N ILE A 39 0.42 -15.29 -5.06
CA ILE A 39 0.59 -16.48 -4.23
C ILE A 39 -0.62 -17.39 -4.49
N PRO A 40 -0.45 -18.56 -5.12
CA PRO A 40 -1.57 -19.49 -5.34
C PRO A 40 -2.13 -20.01 -4.02
N ALA A 41 -3.43 -20.34 -3.99
CA ALA A 41 -4.08 -20.90 -2.79
C ALA A 41 -3.48 -22.24 -2.36
N TRP A 42 -3.02 -23.04 -3.33
CA TRP A 42 -2.38 -24.32 -3.13
C TRP A 42 -0.93 -24.25 -3.57
N GLN A 43 0.00 -24.54 -2.67
CA GLN A 43 1.41 -24.70 -3.02
C GLN A 43 1.58 -26.03 -3.76
N ILE A 44 1.76 -25.97 -5.07
CA ILE A 44 2.22 -27.12 -5.85
C ILE A 44 3.76 -27.12 -5.75
N PRO A 45 4.40 -28.15 -5.17
CA PRO A 45 5.84 -28.17 -4.87
C PRO A 45 6.79 -27.94 -6.05
N GLU A 46 6.27 -28.03 -7.28
CA GLU A 46 7.04 -27.91 -8.53
C GLU A 46 6.65 -26.67 -9.35
N MET A 47 5.73 -25.84 -8.87
CA MET A 47 5.33 -24.64 -9.58
C MET A 47 6.26 -23.49 -9.15
N PRO A 48 7.12 -22.95 -10.05
CA PRO A 48 7.89 -21.75 -9.74
C PRO A 48 6.92 -20.64 -9.34
N GLU A 49 7.37 -19.67 -8.51
CA GLU A 49 6.61 -18.45 -8.22
C GLU A 49 5.94 -17.98 -9.51
N LYS A 50 4.61 -18.07 -9.56
CA LYS A 50 3.88 -17.93 -10.81
C LYS A 50 4.14 -16.53 -11.32
N GLN A 51 4.83 -16.44 -12.47
CA GLN A 51 5.09 -15.17 -13.12
C GLN A 51 3.75 -14.48 -13.37
N ILE A 52 3.58 -13.31 -12.77
CA ILE A 52 2.41 -12.48 -12.99
C ILE A 52 2.38 -12.13 -14.49
N ASP A 53 1.33 -12.55 -15.18
CA ASP A 53 1.12 -12.32 -16.61
C ASP A 53 0.37 -11.00 -16.91
N PHE A 54 -0.10 -10.30 -15.88
CA PHE A 54 -0.87 -9.06 -16.00
C PHE A 54 -0.45 -7.99 -15.00
N GLU A 55 -0.68 -6.73 -15.32
CA GLU A 55 -0.46 -5.65 -14.37
C GLU A 55 -1.76 -5.29 -13.66
N GLU A 56 -1.69 -5.10 -12.34
CA GLU A 56 -2.75 -4.56 -11.51
C GLU A 56 -2.16 -3.55 -10.54
N LYS A 57 -2.87 -2.45 -10.28
CA LYS A 57 -2.44 -1.43 -9.33
C LYS A 57 -3.60 -0.77 -8.61
N TYR A 58 -3.33 -0.32 -7.38
CA TYR A 58 -4.18 0.60 -6.64
C TYR A 58 -3.52 1.97 -6.55
N ILE A 59 -4.34 3.02 -6.53
CA ILE A 59 -3.95 4.39 -6.19
C ILE A 59 -4.84 4.81 -5.03
N PHE A 60 -4.27 5.05 -3.85
CA PHE A 60 -5.00 5.54 -2.68
C PHE A 60 -4.79 7.04 -2.51
N ASN A 61 -5.87 7.80 -2.52
CA ASN A 61 -5.87 9.26 -2.43
C ASN A 61 -6.09 9.73 -1.00
N HIS A 62 -5.61 10.94 -0.68
CA HIS A 62 -5.72 11.52 0.66
C HIS A 62 -7.17 11.81 1.09
N ASP A 63 -8.11 11.88 0.15
CA ASP A 63 -9.53 12.11 0.40
C ASP A 63 -10.33 10.83 0.73
N GLY A 64 -9.64 9.69 0.92
CA GLY A 64 -10.28 8.40 1.19
C GLY A 64 -10.86 7.72 -0.05
N THR A 65 -10.56 8.21 -1.26
CA THR A 65 -10.92 7.53 -2.51
C THR A 65 -9.78 6.63 -3.01
N PHE A 66 -10.12 5.66 -3.85
CA PHE A 66 -9.13 4.86 -4.55
C PHE A 66 -9.50 4.63 -6.01
N ILE A 67 -8.48 4.32 -6.81
CA ILE A 67 -8.62 3.82 -8.18
C ILE A 67 -7.89 2.48 -8.27
N LYS A 68 -8.56 1.45 -8.80
CA LYS A 68 -7.95 0.17 -9.16
C LYS A 68 -7.86 0.06 -10.67
N PHE A 69 -6.69 -0.31 -11.20
CA PHE A 69 -6.49 -0.62 -12.61
C PHE A 69 -6.06 -2.07 -12.77
N SER A 70 -6.57 -2.74 -13.80
CA SER A 70 -6.14 -4.11 -14.11
C SER A 70 -6.27 -4.41 -15.60
N TYR A 71 -5.23 -5.03 -16.15
CA TYR A 71 -5.29 -5.64 -17.48
C TYR A 71 -5.99 -7.00 -17.46
N LYS A 72 -6.31 -7.54 -16.28
CA LYS A 72 -7.00 -8.83 -16.15
C LYS A 72 -7.94 -8.75 -14.95
N PRO A 73 -9.15 -8.19 -15.13
CA PRO A 73 -10.14 -8.06 -14.05
C PRO A 73 -10.34 -9.39 -13.32
N LYS A 74 -10.40 -9.35 -11.98
CA LYS A 74 -10.43 -10.54 -11.10
C LYS A 74 -9.20 -11.46 -11.18
N GLY A 75 -8.21 -11.17 -12.02
CA GLY A 75 -7.06 -12.04 -12.30
C GLY A 75 -7.41 -13.30 -13.08
N ILE A 76 -8.59 -13.35 -13.72
CA ILE A 76 -9.10 -14.51 -14.46
C ILE A 76 -9.28 -14.12 -15.94
N GLY A 77 -9.10 -15.08 -16.85
CA GLY A 77 -9.29 -14.90 -18.29
C GLY A 77 -8.05 -14.39 -19.03
N ASP A 78 -8.27 -13.84 -20.21
CA ASP A 78 -7.18 -13.31 -21.05
C ASP A 78 -6.78 -11.89 -20.62
N LYS A 79 -5.51 -11.55 -20.84
CA LYS A 79 -5.02 -10.19 -20.64
C LYS A 79 -5.66 -9.27 -21.69
N LEU A 80 -6.23 -8.17 -21.23
CA LEU A 80 -6.80 -7.13 -22.07
C LEU A 80 -5.71 -6.28 -22.74
N GLU A 81 -6.00 -5.67 -23.88
CA GLU A 81 -5.10 -4.70 -24.52
C GLU A 81 -5.10 -3.34 -23.81
N VAL A 82 -6.25 -2.96 -23.24
CA VAL A 82 -6.46 -1.72 -22.49
C VAL A 82 -6.87 -2.07 -21.07
N PRO A 83 -6.25 -1.46 -20.03
CA PRO A 83 -6.61 -1.78 -18.66
C PRO A 83 -8.00 -1.25 -18.35
N THR A 84 -8.75 -2.04 -17.61
CA THR A 84 -9.99 -1.58 -16.98
C THR A 84 -9.68 -0.79 -15.72
N GLN A 85 -10.63 0.06 -15.31
CA GLN A 85 -10.55 0.79 -14.06
C GLN A 85 -11.83 0.63 -13.24
N ALA A 86 -11.65 0.70 -11.92
CA ALA A 86 -12.71 0.85 -10.94
C ALA A 86 -12.36 1.97 -9.97
N LEU A 87 -13.37 2.66 -9.49
CA LEU A 87 -13.26 3.71 -8.49
C LEU A 87 -14.06 3.33 -7.25
N GLY A 88 -13.65 3.85 -6.11
CA GLY A 88 -14.39 3.67 -4.88
C GLY A 88 -13.82 4.47 -3.72
N VAL A 89 -14.27 4.12 -2.53
CA VAL A 89 -13.81 4.68 -1.26
C VAL A 89 -13.15 3.61 -0.41
N TYR A 90 -12.22 4.02 0.45
CA TYR A 90 -11.61 3.15 1.42
C TYR A 90 -11.62 3.78 2.81
N SER A 91 -11.75 2.95 3.83
CA SER A 91 -11.42 3.27 5.21
C SER A 91 -10.32 2.34 5.69
N PHE A 92 -9.67 2.69 6.80
CA PHE A 92 -8.69 1.82 7.42
C PHE A 92 -8.75 1.88 8.94
N GLU A 93 -8.33 0.80 9.56
CA GLU A 93 -8.21 0.65 11.01
C GLU A 93 -6.81 0.11 11.34
N THR A 94 -6.25 0.48 12.48
CA THR A 94 -5.02 -0.11 13.01
C THR A 94 -5.25 -1.57 13.33
N TYR A 95 -4.31 -2.44 12.97
CA TYR A 95 -4.42 -3.86 13.31
C TYR A 95 -3.95 -4.08 14.74
N GLU A 96 -4.90 -4.30 15.66
CA GLU A 96 -4.61 -4.41 17.10
C GLU A 96 -4.27 -5.84 17.57
N GLU A 97 -4.31 -6.84 16.68
CA GLU A 97 -3.95 -8.21 17.06
C GLU A 97 -2.43 -8.42 17.17
N LYS A 98 -2.01 -9.55 17.75
CA LYS A 98 -0.59 -9.94 17.98
C LYS A 98 0.25 -10.15 16.72
N ASN A 99 -0.18 -9.72 15.55
CA ASN A 99 0.63 -9.79 14.34
C ASN A 99 1.42 -8.50 14.17
N GLU A 100 2.66 -8.48 14.67
CA GLU A 100 3.59 -7.35 14.59
C GLU A 100 3.93 -6.92 13.14
N THR A 101 3.50 -7.70 12.14
CA THR A 101 3.79 -7.45 10.74
C THR A 101 2.72 -6.61 10.04
N ILE A 102 1.47 -6.67 10.49
CA ILE A 102 0.34 -5.95 9.88
C ILE A 102 0.16 -4.62 10.61
N LEU A 103 0.16 -3.52 9.86
CA LEU A 103 -0.06 -2.16 10.38
C LEU A 103 -1.54 -1.77 10.33
N TYR A 104 -2.18 -1.98 9.18
CA TYR A 104 -3.55 -1.54 8.94
C TYR A 104 -4.35 -2.57 8.16
N VAL A 105 -5.66 -2.58 8.39
CA VAL A 105 -6.66 -3.24 7.55
C VAL A 105 -7.40 -2.17 6.78
N LEU A 106 -7.47 -2.31 5.46
CA LEU A 106 -8.21 -1.43 4.57
C LEU A 106 -9.49 -2.11 4.14
N TYR A 107 -10.60 -1.38 4.24
CA TYR A 107 -11.91 -1.80 3.77
C TYR A 107 -12.27 -0.98 2.54
N LEU A 108 -12.27 -1.61 1.37
CA LEU A 108 -12.59 -0.95 0.11
C LEU A 108 -14.06 -1.17 -0.23
N ARG A 109 -14.71 -0.14 -0.78
CA ARG A 109 -16.03 -0.20 -1.37
C ARG A 109 -16.00 0.41 -2.77
N PHE A 110 -16.22 -0.42 -3.77
CA PHE A 110 -16.24 -0.08 -5.19
C PHE A 110 -17.55 0.64 -5.53
N ASP A 111 -17.45 1.81 -6.17
CA ASP A 111 -18.58 2.58 -6.68
C ASP A 111 -18.81 2.33 -8.18
N THR A 112 -17.74 1.99 -8.91
CA THR A 112 -17.80 1.65 -10.33
C THR A 112 -17.14 0.31 -10.60
N ASN A 113 -17.60 -0.35 -11.68
CA ASN A 113 -17.04 -1.62 -12.15
C ASN A 113 -16.82 -2.63 -11.01
N ILE A 114 -17.88 -2.86 -10.22
CA ILE A 114 -17.86 -3.68 -8.99
C ILE A 114 -17.33 -5.10 -9.22
N ASN A 115 -17.42 -5.58 -10.47
CA ASN A 115 -16.88 -6.87 -10.88
C ASN A 115 -15.34 -6.91 -10.87
N MET A 116 -14.63 -5.80 -10.68
CA MET A 116 -13.19 -5.79 -10.45
C MET A 116 -12.80 -6.11 -9.01
N ALA A 117 -13.76 -6.11 -8.08
CA ALA A 117 -13.51 -6.48 -6.69
C ALA A 117 -13.11 -7.97 -6.60
N ALA A 118 -11.99 -8.21 -5.94
CA ALA A 118 -11.54 -9.51 -5.49
C ALA A 118 -12.44 -10.00 -4.37
N ASN A 119 -13.33 -10.93 -4.65
CA ASN A 119 -14.15 -11.58 -3.64
C ASN A 119 -14.76 -12.88 -4.18
N CYS A 120 -15.20 -13.70 -3.24
CA CYS A 120 -15.85 -14.99 -3.46
C CYS A 120 -17.18 -15.01 -4.25
N GLY A 121 -17.61 -13.90 -4.88
CA GLY A 121 -18.89 -13.87 -5.58
C GLY A 121 -19.18 -12.55 -6.29
N GLU A 122 -20.38 -12.03 -6.05
CA GLU A 122 -20.78 -10.68 -6.46
C GLU A 122 -20.79 -9.77 -5.23
N GLY A 123 -20.02 -8.71 -5.29
CA GLY A 123 -19.89 -7.78 -4.19
C GLY A 123 -18.98 -6.62 -4.57
N ALA A 124 -19.24 -5.48 -3.96
CA ALA A 124 -18.47 -4.26 -4.20
C ALA A 124 -17.39 -4.05 -3.13
N ARG A 125 -16.93 -5.09 -2.44
CA ARG A 125 -16.02 -4.96 -1.29
C ARG A 125 -14.77 -5.82 -1.45
N GLU A 126 -13.66 -5.28 -0.96
CA GLU A 126 -12.37 -5.97 -0.79
C GLU A 126 -11.78 -5.60 0.58
N THR A 127 -11.04 -6.53 1.16
CA THR A 127 -10.25 -6.28 2.36
C THR A 127 -8.77 -6.44 2.03
N LEU A 128 -7.96 -5.45 2.41
CA LEU A 128 -6.52 -5.45 2.16
C LEU A 128 -5.76 -5.25 3.47
N TYR A 129 -4.54 -5.80 3.54
CA TYR A 129 -3.69 -5.73 4.73
C TYR A 129 -2.38 -5.03 4.39
N VAL A 130 -2.11 -3.94 5.08
CA VAL A 130 -0.85 -3.20 4.94
C VAL A 130 0.16 -3.75 5.93
N ARG A 131 1.37 -4.01 5.46
CA ARG A 131 2.47 -4.55 6.27
C ARG A 131 3.59 -3.53 6.48
N ASN A 132 4.35 -3.76 7.55
CA ASN A 132 5.49 -2.92 7.96
C ASN A 132 6.67 -2.92 6.97
N ASP A 133 6.73 -3.88 6.05
CA ASP A 133 7.73 -4.00 4.98
C ASP A 133 7.35 -3.20 3.71
N ARG A 134 6.32 -2.34 3.80
CA ARG A 134 5.74 -1.58 2.68
C ARG A 134 5.13 -2.47 1.60
N SER A 135 4.61 -3.63 2.00
CA SER A 135 3.73 -4.45 1.17
C SER A 135 2.26 -4.28 1.55
N LEU A 136 1.39 -4.55 0.57
CA LEU A 136 -0.07 -4.59 0.72
C LEU A 136 -0.53 -5.95 0.22
N ILE A 137 -1.33 -6.65 1.01
CA ILE A 137 -1.83 -7.99 0.68
C ILE A 137 -3.33 -7.91 0.41
N ASN A 138 -3.76 -8.41 -0.75
CA ASN A 138 -5.15 -8.74 -1.02
C ASN A 138 -5.31 -10.27 -0.91
N ASN A 139 -5.95 -10.73 0.15
CA ASN A 139 -6.30 -12.14 0.37
C ASN A 139 -7.80 -12.41 0.17
N SER A 140 -8.54 -11.48 -0.44
CA SER A 140 -10.01 -11.55 -0.52
C SER A 140 -10.52 -12.75 -1.34
N TRP A 141 -9.67 -13.34 -2.18
CA TRP A 141 -9.94 -14.57 -2.93
C TRP A 141 -9.68 -15.86 -2.13
N ALA A 142 -8.91 -15.79 -1.03
CA ALA A 142 -8.46 -16.97 -0.29
C ALA A 142 -9.63 -17.77 0.32
N ALA A 143 -10.75 -17.11 0.62
CA ALA A 143 -11.95 -17.77 1.12
C ALA A 143 -12.65 -18.68 0.09
N CYS A 144 -12.24 -18.63 -1.18
CA CYS A 144 -12.75 -19.46 -2.27
C CYS A 144 -11.63 -20.17 -3.04
N ASP A 145 -10.57 -20.56 -2.32
CA ASP A 145 -9.40 -21.25 -2.88
C ASP A 145 -8.73 -20.48 -4.03
N GLY A 146 -8.88 -19.15 -4.06
CA GLY A 146 -8.23 -18.27 -5.02
C GLY A 146 -6.93 -17.66 -4.48
N PRO A 147 -6.11 -17.08 -5.36
CA PRO A 147 -4.76 -16.62 -5.01
C PRO A 147 -4.79 -15.40 -4.09
N SER A 148 -3.72 -15.20 -3.32
CA SER A 148 -3.43 -13.91 -2.69
C SER A 148 -2.54 -13.07 -3.59
N TYR A 149 -2.74 -11.75 -3.56
CA TYR A 149 -1.93 -10.80 -4.31
C TYR A 149 -1.12 -9.93 -3.36
N VAL A 150 0.15 -9.73 -3.68
CA VAL A 150 1.05 -8.83 -2.94
C VAL A 150 1.40 -7.65 -3.84
N TYR A 151 1.26 -6.46 -3.28
CA TYR A 151 1.56 -5.20 -3.92
C TYR A 151 2.71 -4.52 -3.20
N SER A 152 3.55 -3.82 -3.94
CA SER A 152 4.60 -2.97 -3.40
C SER A 152 4.26 -1.51 -3.64
N LYS A 153 4.54 -0.67 -2.64
CA LYS A 153 4.38 0.77 -2.75
C LYS A 153 5.40 1.33 -3.76
N GLY A 154 4.92 2.06 -4.76
CA GLY A 154 5.76 2.82 -5.67
C GLY A 154 6.59 3.87 -4.90
N ARG A 155 7.81 4.12 -5.38
CA ARG A 155 8.67 5.17 -4.85
C ARG A 155 8.18 6.55 -5.25
#